data_AF-A0A942C1V1-F1
#
_entry.id   AF-A0A942C1V1-F1
#
_cell.length_a   1.000
_cell.length_b   1.000
_cell.length_c   1.000
_cell.angle_alpha   90.00
_cell.angle_beta   90.00
_cell.angle_gamma   90.00
#
_symmetry.space_group_name_H-M   'P 1'
#
loop_
_entity.id
_entity.type
_entity.pdbx_description
1 polymer ?
#
loop_
_entity_poly.entity_id
_entity_poly.type
_entity_poly.pdbx_seq_one_letter_code
_entity_poly.pdbx_strand_id
1 'polypeptide(L)'
;MNIEGLLGQVLSGGNVGAISQAIGADESTTSTAIQAALPMLIGGLARNAQSDDGASALAGALDRDHDGSVLDDIAGFVMGGGAQQSNGAGILGHIFGGNQPAVEQGVSQASGLDLGTVAKLLPLLAPIVMGYLGRQKQEQGLDVASLAGMLGGAQQQMQEQQSPLMGMLSAVLDQNRDGSMVDDAIRLAGGFLSRR
;
A
#
# COMPACT_ATOMS: atom_id res chain seq x y z
N MET A 1 2.65 9.57 -9.35
CA MET A 1 1.74 8.41 -9.46
C MET A 1 0.38 8.82 -8.92
N ASN A 2 -0.71 8.49 -9.63
CA ASN A 2 -2.07 8.79 -9.17
C ASN A 2 -2.71 7.52 -8.58
N ILE A 3 -2.56 7.34 -7.26
CA ILE A 3 -3.13 6.20 -6.53
C ILE A 3 -4.67 6.23 -6.61
N GLU A 4 -5.28 7.42 -6.69
CA GLU A 4 -6.73 7.57 -6.80
C GLU A 4 -7.25 7.01 -8.14
N GLY A 5 -6.46 7.13 -9.22
CA GLY A 5 -6.79 6.55 -10.51
C GLY A 5 -6.79 5.02 -10.49
N LEU A 6 -5.75 4.42 -9.90
CA LEU A 6 -5.69 2.97 -9.66
C LEU A 6 -6.85 2.51 -8.77
N LEU A 7 -7.08 3.22 -7.66
CA LEU A 7 -8.13 2.89 -6.72
C LEU A 7 -9.51 2.96 -7.39
N GLY A 8 -9.80 4.02 -8.14
CA GLY A 8 -11.05 4.16 -8.88
C GLY A 8 -11.26 3.06 -9.92
N GLN A 9 -10.19 2.60 -10.57
CA GLN A 9 -10.27 1.50 -11.53
C GLN A 9 -10.58 0.15 -10.85
N VAL A 10 -9.88 -0.17 -9.77
CA VAL A 10 -10.09 -1.43 -9.01
C VAL A 10 -11.43 -1.40 -8.27
N LEU A 11 -11.85 -0.24 -7.74
CA LEU A 11 -13.11 -0.06 -7.04
C LEU A 11 -14.32 0.15 -7.95
N SER A 12 -14.15 0.08 -9.27
CA SER A 12 -15.32 0.10 -10.16
C SER A 12 -16.23 -1.11 -9.86
N GLY A 13 -17.55 -0.90 -9.83
CA GLY A 13 -18.50 -1.87 -9.26
C GLY A 13 -18.40 -3.29 -9.84
N GLY A 14 -18.10 -3.42 -11.14
CA GLY A 14 -17.91 -4.73 -11.78
C GLY A 14 -16.65 -5.47 -11.30
N ASN A 15 -15.58 -4.74 -10.96
CA ASN A 15 -14.33 -5.32 -10.51
C ASN A 15 -14.39 -5.74 -9.04
N VAL A 16 -15.01 -4.92 -8.18
CA VAL A 16 -15.21 -5.25 -6.77
C VAL A 16 -16.07 -6.50 -6.63
N GLY A 17 -17.15 -6.62 -7.42
CA GLY A 17 -17.98 -7.81 -7.47
C GLY A 17 -17.17 -9.07 -7.78
N ALA A 18 -16.37 -9.05 -8.86
CA ALA A 18 -15.52 -10.18 -9.24
C ALA A 18 -14.49 -10.55 -8.16
N ILE A 19 -13.80 -9.55 -7.57
CA ILE A 19 -12.82 -9.78 -6.50
C ILE A 19 -13.49 -10.37 -5.26
N SER A 20 -14.62 -9.81 -4.84
CA SER A 20 -15.37 -10.27 -3.67
C SER A 20 -15.83 -11.73 -3.84
N GLN A 21 -16.30 -12.09 -5.04
CA GLN A 21 -16.69 -13.45 -5.38
C GLN A 21 -15.50 -14.42 -5.37
N ALA A 22 -14.35 -14.00 -5.91
CA ALA A 22 -13.16 -14.84 -5.96
C ALA A 22 -12.56 -15.13 -4.58
N ILE A 23 -12.61 -14.15 -3.67
CA ILE A 23 -12.07 -14.32 -2.30
C ILE A 23 -13.09 -14.90 -1.33
N GLY A 24 -14.39 -14.77 -1.64
CA GLY A 24 -15.50 -15.27 -0.82
C GLY A 24 -15.93 -14.29 0.28
N ALA A 25 -15.89 -12.98 0.01
CA ALA A 25 -16.30 -11.91 0.94
C ALA A 25 -17.39 -11.02 0.33
N ASP A 26 -17.97 -10.12 1.13
CA ASP A 26 -18.90 -9.11 0.63
C ASP A 26 -18.16 -7.93 -0.04
N GLU A 27 -18.83 -7.23 -0.96
CA GLU A 27 -18.25 -6.13 -1.73
C GLU A 27 -17.77 -4.97 -0.86
N SER A 28 -18.47 -4.68 0.25
CA SER A 28 -18.12 -3.57 1.16
C SER A 28 -16.81 -3.86 1.86
N THR A 29 -16.71 -5.01 2.52
CA THR A 29 -15.49 -5.47 3.19
C THR A 29 -14.34 -5.65 2.21
N THR A 30 -14.62 -6.16 1.01
CA THR A 30 -13.63 -6.29 -0.08
C THR A 30 -13.08 -4.92 -0.49
N SER A 31 -13.94 -3.92 -0.67
CA SER A 31 -13.53 -2.54 -0.98
C SER A 31 -12.63 -1.96 0.10
N THR A 32 -12.98 -2.14 1.39
CA THR A 32 -12.12 -1.72 2.51
C THR A 32 -10.77 -2.42 2.50
N ALA A 33 -10.74 -3.72 2.20
CA ALA A 33 -9.51 -4.48 2.11
C ALA A 33 -8.62 -4.03 0.95
N ILE A 34 -9.20 -3.71 -0.22
CA ILE A 34 -8.47 -3.13 -1.35
C ILE A 34 -7.85 -1.79 -0.97
N GLN A 35 -8.62 -0.91 -0.31
CA GLN A 35 -8.14 0.39 0.17
C GLN A 35 -6.99 0.26 1.17
N ALA A 36 -7.00 -0.77 2.02
CA ALA A 36 -5.91 -1.04 2.96
C ALA A 36 -4.68 -1.70 2.30
N ALA A 37 -4.91 -2.59 1.32
CA ALA A 37 -3.85 -3.38 0.69
C ALA A 37 -3.04 -2.59 -0.34
N LEU A 38 -3.68 -1.73 -1.14
CA LEU A 38 -3.01 -1.01 -2.22
C LEU A 38 -1.83 -0.15 -1.73
N PRO A 39 -1.95 0.67 -0.66
CA PRO A 39 -0.82 1.44 -0.13
C PRO A 39 0.34 0.54 0.33
N MET A 40 0.03 -0.63 0.90
CA MET A 40 1.05 -1.58 1.35
C MET A 40 1.82 -2.16 0.15
N LEU A 41 1.11 -2.58 -0.90
CA LEU A 41 1.72 -3.09 -2.13
C LEU A 41 2.63 -2.05 -2.79
N ILE A 42 2.15 -0.81 -2.92
CA ILE A 42 2.92 0.29 -3.49
C ILE A 42 4.14 0.61 -2.60
N GLY A 43 3.97 0.62 -1.27
CA GLY A 43 5.06 0.85 -0.33
C GLY A 43 6.15 -0.23 -0.39
N GLY A 44 5.77 -1.49 -0.54
CA GLY A 44 6.73 -2.59 -0.74
C GLY A 44 7.49 -2.47 -2.06
N LEU A 45 6.79 -2.15 -3.15
CA LEU A 45 7.39 -1.89 -4.46
C LEU A 45 8.34 -0.69 -4.41
N ALA A 46 7.94 0.38 -3.75
CA ALA A 46 8.76 1.57 -3.56
C ALA A 46 10.03 1.26 -2.77
N ARG A 47 9.92 0.52 -1.66
CA ARG A 47 11.08 0.06 -0.87
C ARG A 47 12.05 -0.75 -1.72
N ASN A 48 11.56 -1.67 -2.56
CA ASN A 48 12.43 -2.47 -3.42
C ASN A 48 13.13 -1.62 -4.50
N ALA A 49 12.39 -0.67 -5.08
CA ALA A 49 12.91 0.25 -6.09
C ALA A 49 13.93 1.29 -5.54
N GLN A 50 14.19 1.32 -4.23
CA GLN A 50 15.26 2.15 -3.64
C GLN A 50 16.67 1.63 -3.97
N SER A 51 16.78 0.39 -4.42
CA SER A 51 18.04 -0.21 -4.88
C SER A 51 18.08 -0.28 -6.40
N ASP A 52 19.26 -0.10 -7.01
CA ASP A 52 19.43 -0.18 -8.46
C ASP A 52 19.00 -1.56 -9.02
N ASP A 53 19.35 -2.63 -8.31
CA ASP A 53 18.97 -4.00 -8.65
C ASP A 53 17.44 -4.19 -8.56
N GLY A 54 16.81 -3.72 -7.48
CA GLY A 54 15.37 -3.85 -7.28
C GLY A 54 14.56 -3.01 -8.27
N ALA A 55 15.04 -1.81 -8.61
CA ALA A 55 14.43 -0.96 -9.64
C ALA A 55 14.55 -1.61 -11.03
N SER A 56 15.71 -2.17 -11.36
CA SER A 56 15.94 -2.89 -12.62
C SER A 56 15.09 -4.15 -12.73
N ALA A 57 14.98 -4.91 -11.63
CA ALA A 57 14.12 -6.09 -11.55
C ALA A 57 12.64 -5.73 -11.74
N LEU A 58 12.17 -4.69 -11.06
CA LEU A 58 10.81 -4.17 -11.21
C LEU A 58 10.56 -3.74 -12.67
N ALA A 59 11.42 -2.91 -13.23
CA ALA A 59 11.27 -2.43 -14.60
C ALA A 59 11.24 -3.59 -15.61
N GLY A 60 12.08 -4.61 -15.43
CA GLY A 60 12.07 -5.81 -16.25
C GLY A 60 10.81 -6.67 -16.10
N ALA A 61 10.23 -6.75 -14.90
CA ALA A 61 8.94 -7.42 -14.69
C ALA A 61 7.80 -6.65 -15.38
N LEU A 62 7.81 -5.32 -15.31
CA LEU A 62 6.83 -4.47 -16.00
C LEU A 62 6.89 -4.62 -17.52
N ASP A 63 8.09 -4.74 -18.10
CA ASP A 63 8.27 -4.92 -19.54
C ASP A 63 7.85 -6.30 -20.06
N ARG A 64 8.00 -7.34 -19.22
CA ARG A 64 7.75 -8.73 -19.64
C ARG A 64 6.30 -9.16 -19.43
N ASP A 65 5.76 -8.88 -18.24
CA ASP A 65 4.60 -9.62 -17.73
C ASP A 65 3.46 -8.71 -17.27
N HIS A 66 3.69 -7.39 -17.21
CA HIS A 66 2.76 -6.44 -16.62
C HIS A 66 2.63 -5.15 -17.43
N ASP A 67 2.47 -5.27 -18.75
CA ASP A 67 2.22 -4.16 -19.69
C ASP A 67 0.94 -3.35 -19.41
N GLY A 68 0.07 -3.88 -18.55
CA GLY A 68 -1.18 -3.28 -18.15
C GLY A 68 -2.41 -3.86 -18.82
N SER A 69 -2.29 -4.84 -19.71
CA SER A 69 -3.42 -5.56 -20.31
C SER A 69 -4.41 -6.12 -19.29
N VAL A 70 -3.92 -6.51 -18.10
CA VAL A 70 -4.77 -6.93 -16.96
C VAL A 70 -5.84 -5.92 -16.57
N LEU A 71 -5.60 -4.64 -16.81
CA LEU A 71 -6.50 -3.56 -16.46
C LEU A 71 -7.67 -3.39 -17.42
N ASP A 72 -7.60 -3.99 -18.61
CA ASP A 72 -8.67 -3.93 -19.62
C ASP A 72 -9.83 -4.86 -19.27
N ASP A 73 -9.56 -5.93 -18.53
CA ASP A 73 -10.57 -6.87 -18.05
C ASP A 73 -10.18 -7.47 -16.68
N ILE A 74 -10.22 -6.63 -15.64
CA ILE A 74 -9.90 -7.05 -14.26
C ILE A 74 -10.87 -8.14 -13.80
N ALA A 75 -12.16 -8.02 -14.12
CA ALA A 75 -13.16 -9.02 -13.73
C ALA A 75 -12.88 -10.39 -14.39
N GLY A 76 -12.61 -10.41 -15.70
CA GLY A 76 -12.23 -11.63 -16.41
C GLY A 76 -10.91 -12.22 -15.93
N PHE A 77 -9.91 -11.38 -15.66
CA PHE A 77 -8.65 -11.80 -15.04
C PHE A 77 -8.87 -12.50 -13.69
N VAL A 78 -9.63 -11.87 -12.80
CA VAL A 78 -9.91 -12.42 -11.46
C VAL A 78 -10.66 -13.74 -11.56
N MET A 79 -11.75 -13.78 -12.33
CA MET A 79 -12.60 -14.97 -12.49
C MET A 79 -11.91 -16.09 -13.26
N GLY A 80 -10.95 -15.77 -14.12
CA GLY A 80 -10.14 -16.71 -14.90
C GLY A 80 -8.96 -17.35 -14.16
N GLY A 81 -8.78 -17.06 -12.86
CA GLY A 81 -7.65 -17.57 -12.08
C GLY A 81 -6.36 -16.75 -12.23
N GLY A 82 -6.51 -15.47 -12.51
CA GLY A 82 -5.42 -14.53 -12.82
C GLY A 82 -4.29 -14.51 -11.80
N ALA A 83 -4.57 -14.65 -10.50
CA ALA A 83 -3.53 -14.73 -9.46
C ALA A 83 -2.53 -15.88 -9.68
N GLN A 84 -2.99 -17.04 -10.18
CA GLN A 84 -2.10 -18.17 -10.49
C GLN A 84 -1.37 -17.93 -11.81
N GLN A 85 -2.10 -17.48 -12.83
CA GLN A 85 -1.56 -17.27 -14.18
C GLN A 85 -0.44 -16.21 -14.21
N SER A 86 -0.55 -15.19 -13.36
CA SER A 86 0.42 -14.11 -13.24
C SER A 86 1.43 -14.30 -12.09
N ASN A 87 1.47 -15.47 -11.47
CA ASN A 87 2.36 -15.76 -10.34
C ASN A 87 2.24 -14.72 -9.19
N GLY A 88 1.02 -14.36 -8.82
CA GLY A 88 0.74 -13.34 -7.79
C GLY A 88 1.43 -13.61 -6.46
N ALA A 89 1.53 -14.87 -6.04
CA ALA A 89 2.25 -15.26 -4.82
C ALA A 89 3.77 -15.01 -4.94
N GLY A 90 4.37 -15.29 -6.10
CA GLY A 90 5.77 -14.97 -6.38
C GLY A 90 6.03 -13.47 -6.35
N ILE A 91 5.11 -12.67 -6.93
CA ILE A 91 5.18 -11.20 -6.90
C ILE A 91 5.14 -10.71 -5.45
N LEU A 92 4.21 -11.18 -4.62
CA LEU A 92 4.15 -10.80 -3.20
C LEU A 92 5.44 -11.18 -2.45
N GLY A 93 6.01 -12.35 -2.73
CA GLY A 93 7.29 -12.76 -2.16
C GLY A 93 8.43 -11.81 -2.52
N HIS A 94 8.41 -11.21 -3.72
CA HIS A 94 9.38 -10.18 -4.10
C HIS A 94 9.07 -8.83 -3.43
N ILE A 95 7.80 -8.41 -3.40
CA ILE A 95 7.37 -7.12 -2.82
C ILE A 95 7.65 -7.08 -1.31
N PHE A 96 7.28 -8.13 -0.58
CA PHE A 96 7.27 -8.12 0.88
C PHE A 96 8.34 -9.01 1.52
N GLY A 97 8.85 -10.02 0.81
CA GLY A 97 9.78 -11.00 1.38
C GLY A 97 9.23 -11.60 2.68
N GLY A 98 10.06 -11.60 3.72
CA GLY A 98 9.67 -12.09 5.05
C GLY A 98 8.61 -11.26 5.77
N ASN A 99 8.23 -10.08 5.26
CA ASN A 99 7.21 -9.22 5.88
C ASN A 99 5.79 -9.51 5.41
N GLN A 100 5.59 -10.42 4.45
CA GLN A 100 4.26 -10.74 3.94
C GLN A 100 3.24 -11.06 5.06
N PRO A 101 3.56 -11.86 6.09
CA PRO A 101 2.61 -12.13 7.17
C PRO A 101 2.17 -10.88 7.95
N ALA A 102 3.08 -9.92 8.14
CA ALA A 102 2.75 -8.66 8.82
C ALA A 102 1.80 -7.79 7.97
N VAL A 103 1.98 -7.80 6.65
CA VAL A 103 1.08 -7.10 5.72
C VAL A 103 -0.30 -7.75 5.72
N GLU A 104 -0.36 -9.07 5.63
CA GLU A 104 -1.62 -9.83 5.71
C GLU A 104 -2.37 -9.51 7.02
N GLN A 105 -1.64 -9.47 8.14
CA GLN A 105 -2.20 -9.11 9.44
C GLN A 105 -2.71 -7.68 9.51
N GLY A 106 -1.99 -6.72 8.92
CA GLY A 106 -2.40 -5.33 8.85
C GLY A 106 -3.67 -5.13 8.01
N VAL A 107 -3.73 -5.77 6.84
CA VAL A 107 -4.92 -5.72 5.98
C VAL A 107 -6.12 -6.40 6.64
N SER A 108 -5.91 -7.53 7.32
CA SER A 108 -6.95 -8.21 8.10
C SER A 108 -7.52 -7.30 9.18
N GLN A 109 -6.67 -6.62 9.96
CA GLN A 109 -7.12 -5.70 11.02
C GLN A 109 -7.85 -4.48 10.46
N ALA A 110 -7.37 -3.93 9.34
CA ALA A 110 -7.96 -2.73 8.75
C ALA A 110 -9.31 -3.01 8.06
N SER A 111 -9.47 -4.19 7.48
CA SER A 111 -10.69 -4.56 6.72
C SER A 111 -11.70 -5.37 7.50
N GLY A 112 -11.28 -6.06 8.56
CA GLY A 112 -12.11 -7.05 9.25
C GLY A 112 -12.17 -8.42 8.55
N LEU A 113 -11.44 -8.61 7.44
CA LEU A 113 -11.30 -9.92 6.80
C LEU A 113 -10.45 -10.88 7.64
N ASP A 114 -10.75 -12.17 7.57
CA ASP A 114 -9.85 -13.19 8.10
C ASP A 114 -8.58 -13.32 7.24
N LEU A 115 -7.50 -13.80 7.86
CA LEU A 115 -6.20 -13.96 7.19
C LEU A 115 -6.26 -14.87 5.96
N GLY A 116 -7.13 -15.88 5.95
CA GLY A 116 -7.28 -16.78 4.80
C GLY A 116 -7.87 -16.07 3.59
N THR A 117 -8.83 -15.17 3.81
CA THR A 117 -9.40 -14.33 2.74
C THR A 117 -8.42 -13.27 2.26
N VAL A 118 -7.65 -12.66 3.16
CA VAL A 118 -6.57 -11.72 2.80
C VAL A 118 -5.48 -12.41 1.97
N ALA A 119 -5.11 -13.65 2.31
CA ALA A 119 -4.14 -14.45 1.57
C ALA A 119 -4.61 -14.81 0.15
N LYS A 120 -5.91 -14.75 -0.14
CA LYS A 120 -6.45 -14.85 -1.51
C LYS A 120 -6.49 -13.50 -2.22
N LEU A 121 -6.76 -12.43 -1.48
CA LEU A 121 -6.87 -11.07 -2.01
C LEU A 121 -5.53 -10.52 -2.50
N LEU A 122 -4.48 -10.57 -1.67
CA LEU A 122 -3.20 -9.94 -2.01
C LEU A 122 -2.59 -10.48 -3.32
N PRO A 123 -2.61 -11.80 -3.61
CA PRO A 123 -2.10 -12.33 -4.87
C PRO A 123 -2.91 -11.89 -6.11
N LEU A 124 -4.19 -11.53 -5.94
CA LEU A 124 -5.00 -10.96 -7.04
C LEU A 124 -4.63 -9.49 -7.28
N LEU A 125 -4.39 -8.74 -6.21
CA LEU A 125 -4.09 -7.31 -6.30
C LEU A 125 -2.68 -7.03 -6.80
N ALA A 126 -1.68 -7.85 -6.45
CA ALA A 126 -0.29 -7.56 -6.81
C ALA A 126 -0.06 -7.45 -8.34
N PRO A 127 -0.55 -8.37 -9.20
CA PRO A 127 -0.47 -8.23 -10.65
C PRO A 127 -1.23 -7.02 -11.19
N ILE A 128 -2.36 -6.64 -10.58
CA ILE A 128 -3.15 -5.47 -11.00
C ILE A 128 -2.37 -4.18 -10.72
N VAL A 129 -1.76 -4.06 -9.54
CA VAL A 129 -0.87 -2.93 -9.20
C VAL A 129 0.31 -2.87 -10.17
N MET A 130 0.95 -4.01 -10.45
CA MET A 130 2.06 -4.08 -11.41
C MET A 130 1.60 -3.67 -12.81
N GLY A 131 0.45 -4.15 -13.27
CA GLY A 131 -0.12 -3.78 -14.57
C GLY A 131 -0.39 -2.28 -14.68
N TYR A 132 -0.86 -1.65 -13.60
CA TYR A 132 -1.02 -0.20 -13.54
C TYR A 132 0.31 0.54 -13.65
N LEU A 133 1.36 0.06 -12.95
CA LEU A 133 2.69 0.64 -13.07
C LEU A 133 3.28 0.47 -14.47
N GLY A 134 3.09 -0.69 -15.10
CA GLY A 134 3.59 -0.94 -16.45
C GLY A 134 2.85 -0.11 -17.48
N ARG A 135 1.52 0.04 -17.37
CA ARG A 135 0.75 0.98 -18.20
C ARG A 135 1.26 2.40 -18.04
N GLN A 136 1.43 2.87 -16.80
CA GLN A 136 1.96 4.20 -16.52
C GLN A 136 3.37 4.39 -17.09
N LYS A 137 4.23 3.37 -16.98
CA LYS A 137 5.57 3.36 -17.58
C LYS A 137 5.51 3.51 -19.10
N GLN A 138 4.62 2.78 -19.77
CA GLN A 138 4.46 2.83 -21.23
C GLN A 138 3.86 4.15 -21.71
N GLU A 139 2.78 4.61 -21.07
CA GLU A 139 2.09 5.85 -21.44
C GLU A 139 2.96 7.10 -21.24
N GLN A 140 3.79 7.11 -20.19
CA GLN A 140 4.63 8.26 -19.83
C GLN A 140 6.08 8.10 -20.30
N GLY A 141 6.43 6.99 -20.96
CA GLY A 141 7.80 6.69 -21.39
C GLY A 141 8.80 6.67 -20.25
N LEU A 142 8.42 6.17 -19.07
CA LEU A 142 9.26 6.19 -17.88
C LEU A 142 10.41 5.19 -18.01
N ASP A 143 11.61 5.65 -17.68
CA ASP A 143 12.75 4.78 -17.45
C ASP A 143 12.78 4.27 -16.00
N VAL A 144 13.74 3.40 -15.70
CA VAL A 144 13.91 2.78 -14.39
C VAL A 144 14.09 3.82 -13.28
N ALA A 145 14.90 4.85 -13.55
CA ALA A 145 15.20 5.91 -12.60
C ALA A 145 13.97 6.78 -12.29
N SER A 146 13.19 7.13 -13.31
CA SER A 146 11.97 7.92 -13.17
C SER A 146 10.88 7.15 -12.43
N LEU A 147 10.75 5.84 -12.71
CA LEU A 147 9.82 4.97 -12.00
C LEU A 147 10.18 4.85 -10.52
N ALA A 148 11.46 4.61 -10.20
CA ALA A 148 11.96 4.56 -8.83
C ALA A 148 11.74 5.89 -8.10
N GLY A 149 12.03 7.02 -8.75
CA GLY A 149 11.76 8.35 -8.22
C GLY A 149 10.27 8.61 -7.97
N MET A 150 9.40 8.16 -8.87
CA MET A 150 7.95 8.28 -8.71
C MET A 150 7.41 7.43 -7.56
N LEU A 151 7.89 6.19 -7.41
CA LEU A 151 7.55 5.29 -6.31
C LEU A 151 8.07 5.83 -4.97
N GLY A 152 9.31 6.32 -4.94
CA GLY A 152 9.90 6.96 -3.77
C GLY A 152 9.14 8.21 -3.34
N GLY A 153 8.74 9.05 -4.30
CA GLY A 153 7.89 10.22 -4.05
C GLY A 153 6.52 9.86 -3.49
N ALA A 154 5.88 8.80 -4.02
CA ALA A 154 4.61 8.29 -3.48
C ALA A 154 4.77 7.78 -2.03
N GLN A 155 5.88 7.11 -1.73
CA GLN A 155 6.20 6.63 -0.37
C GLN A 155 6.46 7.79 0.61
N GLN A 156 7.12 8.86 0.15
CA GLN A 156 7.32 10.08 0.95
C GLN A 156 6.00 10.79 1.23
N GLN A 157 5.15 10.95 0.21
CA GLN A 157 3.85 11.57 0.36
C GLN A 157 2.94 10.79 1.33
N MET A 158 3.01 9.45 1.32
CA MET A 158 2.29 8.61 2.30
C MET A 158 2.84 8.76 3.73
N GLN A 159 4.14 8.97 3.91
CA GLN A 159 4.74 9.25 5.23
C GLN A 159 4.40 10.66 5.73
N GLU A 160 4.36 11.65 4.83
CA GLU A 160 3.96 13.03 5.16
C GLU A 160 2.47 13.13 5.49
N GLN A 161 1.61 12.37 4.82
CA GLN A 161 0.16 12.35 5.10
C GLN A 161 -0.19 11.60 6.40
N GLN A 162 0.73 10.78 6.95
CA GLN A 162 0.64 10.19 8.28
C GLN A 162 1.31 11.03 9.39
N SER A 163 1.86 12.20 9.05
CA SER A 163 2.67 13.03 9.97
C SER A 163 1.95 14.04 10.89
N PRO A 164 0.61 14.13 11.00
CA PRO A 164 0.01 14.79 12.17
C PRO A 164 -0.07 13.84 13.36
N LEU A 165 -0.50 12.59 13.13
CA LEU A 165 -0.78 11.61 14.19
C LEU A 165 0.50 10.96 14.71
N MET A 166 1.48 10.63 13.86
CA MET A 166 2.80 10.17 14.30
C MET A 166 3.67 11.32 14.83
N GLY A 167 3.46 12.56 14.40
CA GLY A 167 4.08 13.74 15.02
C GLY A 167 3.61 13.92 16.46
N MET A 168 2.30 13.74 16.71
CA MET A 168 1.74 13.73 18.07
C MET A 168 2.13 12.47 18.85
N LEU A 169 2.15 11.30 18.22
CA LEU A 169 2.54 10.05 18.87
C LEU A 169 4.03 10.03 19.20
N SER A 170 4.90 10.57 18.34
CA SER A 170 6.32 10.78 18.61
C SER A 170 6.55 11.90 19.61
N ALA A 171 5.76 12.99 19.61
CA ALA A 171 5.81 14.01 20.67
C ALA A 171 5.36 13.47 22.04
N VAL A 172 4.53 12.41 22.06
CA VAL A 172 4.10 11.70 23.27
C VAL A 172 5.02 10.52 23.62
N LEU A 173 5.66 9.86 22.65
CA LEU A 173 6.66 8.79 22.88
C LEU A 173 8.08 9.30 23.15
N ASP A 174 8.41 10.53 22.72
CA ASP A 174 9.63 11.24 23.11
C ASP A 174 9.52 11.83 24.53
N GLN A 175 8.39 11.60 25.21
CA GLN A 175 8.15 11.98 26.61
C GLN A 175 8.90 11.09 27.63
N ASN A 176 9.82 10.23 27.21
CA ASN A 176 10.62 9.45 28.15
C ASN A 176 11.97 8.98 27.61
N ARG A 177 12.70 9.92 26.99
CA ARG A 177 14.12 10.06 27.36
C ARG A 177 14.39 11.47 27.92
N ASP A 178 13.83 11.67 29.12
CA ASP A 178 14.29 12.52 30.24
C ASP A 178 14.36 14.06 30.20
N GLY A 179 13.90 14.76 29.16
CA GLY A 179 13.88 16.24 29.15
C GLY A 179 12.53 16.90 29.45
N SER A 180 12.02 16.78 30.68
CA SER A 180 10.70 17.24 31.19
C SER A 180 10.11 18.57 30.64
N MET A 181 8.99 18.51 29.90
CA MET A 181 8.10 19.67 29.62
C MET A 181 6.83 19.70 30.50
N VAL A 182 6.53 18.62 31.22
CA VAL A 182 5.39 18.55 32.16
C VAL A 182 5.62 19.47 33.38
N ASP A 183 6.88 19.65 33.79
CA ASP A 183 7.26 20.56 34.88
C ASP A 183 6.99 22.03 34.53
N ASP A 184 7.15 22.43 33.25
CA ASP A 184 6.96 23.81 32.81
C ASP A 184 5.47 24.17 32.66
N ALA A 185 4.63 23.21 32.25
CA ALA A 185 3.18 23.40 32.19
C ALA A 185 2.57 23.55 33.60
N ILE A 186 3.08 22.81 34.59
CA ILE A 186 2.63 22.90 35.98
C ILE A 186 3.08 24.21 36.63
N ARG A 187 4.26 24.74 36.29
CA ARG A 187 4.73 26.05 36.79
C ARG A 187 3.96 27.23 36.22
N LEU A 188 3.55 27.19 34.95
CA LEU A 188 2.76 28.27 34.37
C LEU A 188 1.31 28.26 34.91
N ALA A 189 0.72 27.08 35.14
CA ALA A 189 -0.61 26.93 35.71
C ALA A 189 -0.66 27.20 37.23
N GLY A 190 0.44 26.93 37.95
CA GLY A 190 0.57 27.24 39.38
C GLY A 190 0.88 28.72 39.68
N GLY A 191 1.31 29.49 38.68
CA GLY A 191 1.77 30.88 38.86
C GLY A 191 0.67 31.94 39.07
N PHE A 192 -0.61 31.61 38.90
CA PHE A 192 -1.71 32.57 38.97
C PHE A 192 -2.57 32.50 40.25
N LEU A 193 -2.24 31.62 41.21
CA LEU A 193 -3.05 31.43 42.42
C LEU A 193 -2.33 31.70 43.75
N SER A 194 -1.10 32.21 43.73
CA SER A 194 -0.38 32.58 44.96
C SER A 194 0.19 34.00 44.89
N ARG A 195 -0.70 34.99 44.80
CA ARG A 195 -0.39 36.37 45.17
C ARG A 195 -1.61 37.01 45.84
N ARG A 196 -1.74 36.78 47.14
CA ARG A 196 -2.44 37.64 48.09
C ARG A 196 -1.54 37.84 49.29
#